data_AF-T1CA69-F1
#
_entry.id   AF-T1CA69-F1
#
_cell.length_a   1.000
_cell.length_b   1.000
_cell.length_c   1.000
_cell.angle_alpha   90.00
_cell.angle_beta   90.00
_cell.angle_gamma   90.00
#
_symmetry.space_group_name_H-M   'P 1'
#
loop_
_entity.id
_entity.type
_entity.pdbx_description
1 polymer ?
#
loop_
_entity_poly.entity_id
_entity_poly.type
_entity_poly.pdbx_seq_one_letter_code
_entity_poly.pdbx_strand_id
1 'polypeptide(L)'
;MGLERVCRSTHSDFLAVADPAVLMPVVRALREKIPAAAQLRGNEDLRTLLESVVAYDGSYFEVPVTVAWAMHLHYPKAGAKKKCLPGEEKKGENKADRPMRKHMAQIRLNLHWATRRGVPLGMSIDGAKGSETDAFIKALEPNVIYVIDRGIFSFQCLEELHQHNSHYVARLKKNIAFTTHQQRPLTAEDAAHG
;
A
#
# COMPACT_ATOMS: atom_id res chain seq x y z
N MET A 1 1.95 17.96 24.71
CA MET A 1 1.85 16.52 25.03
C MET A 1 2.52 15.75 23.91
N GLY A 2 3.56 15.00 24.24
CA GLY A 2 4.45 14.36 23.27
C GLY A 2 3.77 13.20 22.56
N LEU A 3 3.62 13.30 21.25
CA LEU A 3 3.39 12.14 20.41
C LEU A 3 4.76 11.61 20.00
N GLU A 4 5.12 10.48 20.60
CA GLU A 4 6.27 9.65 20.23
C GLU A 4 6.19 9.35 18.73
N ARG A 5 7.32 9.37 18.03
CA ARG A 5 7.36 9.13 16.57
C ARG A 5 6.78 7.77 16.24
N VAL A 6 5.53 7.74 15.77
CA VAL A 6 4.92 6.58 15.15
C VAL A 6 4.92 6.81 13.63
N CYS A 7 5.70 6.01 12.92
CA CYS A 7 5.60 5.89 11.47
C CYS A 7 5.40 4.43 11.12
N ARG A 8 4.15 3.93 11.10
CA ARG A 8 3.71 2.76 10.33
C ARG A 8 2.20 2.90 10.03
N SER A 9 1.84 2.84 8.74
CA SER A 9 0.47 2.82 8.18
C SER A 9 -0.53 3.88 8.68
N THR A 10 -0.59 5.03 8.01
CA THR A 10 -1.53 6.13 8.31
C THR A 10 -3.01 5.78 8.14
N HIS A 11 -3.35 4.71 7.42
CA HIS A 11 -4.74 4.36 7.12
C HIS A 11 -5.35 3.40 8.14
N SER A 12 -4.62 2.37 8.56
CA SER A 12 -5.12 1.36 9.51
C SER A 12 -5.32 1.93 10.92
N ASP A 13 -4.37 2.74 11.41
CA ASP A 13 -4.47 3.37 12.73
C ASP A 13 -5.58 4.43 12.77
N PHE A 14 -5.75 5.16 11.66
CA PHE A 14 -6.88 6.07 11.51
C PHE A 14 -8.20 5.32 11.60
N LEU A 15 -8.36 4.21 10.88
CA LEU A 15 -9.59 3.41 10.93
C LEU A 15 -9.88 2.80 12.31
N ALA A 16 -8.85 2.46 13.09
CA ALA A 16 -9.02 1.94 14.44
C ALA A 16 -9.55 2.98 15.45
N VAL A 17 -9.34 4.27 15.18
CA VAL A 17 -9.70 5.38 16.07
C VAL A 17 -10.78 6.29 15.47
N ALA A 18 -11.11 6.12 14.19
CA ALA A 18 -12.04 6.96 13.46
C ALA A 18 -13.48 6.76 13.96
N ASP A 19 -14.03 7.79 14.60
CA ASP A 19 -15.46 7.90 14.86
C ASP A 19 -16.17 8.45 13.60
N PRO A 20 -17.05 7.68 12.95
CA PRO A 20 -17.78 8.14 11.78
C PRO A 20 -18.67 9.35 12.07
N ALA A 21 -19.19 9.51 13.29
CA ALA A 21 -20.02 10.67 13.65
C ALA A 21 -19.22 11.99 13.59
N VAL A 22 -17.94 11.94 13.97
CA VAL A 22 -17.02 13.09 13.92
C VAL A 22 -16.57 13.40 12.50
N LEU A 23 -16.47 12.39 11.64
CA LEU A 23 -16.05 12.55 10.24
C LEU A 23 -17.19 13.00 9.32
N MET A 24 -18.45 12.75 9.68
CA MET A 24 -19.59 13.07 8.83
C MET A 24 -19.71 14.54 8.40
N PRO A 25 -19.48 15.55 9.26
CA PRO A 25 -19.47 16.95 8.84
C PRO A 25 -18.37 17.25 7.82
N VAL A 26 -17.18 16.66 8.00
CA VAL A 26 -16.05 16.81 7.07
C VAL A 26 -16.37 16.14 5.73
N VAL A 27 -16.92 14.92 5.76
CA VAL A 27 -17.33 14.19 4.55
C VAL A 27 -18.41 14.96 3.79
N ARG A 28 -19.38 15.57 4.48
CA ARG A 28 -20.42 16.41 3.85
C ARG A 28 -19.82 17.66 3.21
N ALA A 29 -18.97 18.38 3.94
CA ALA A 29 -18.30 19.57 3.42
C ALA A 29 -17.39 19.25 2.23
N LEU A 30 -16.71 18.09 2.24
CA LEU A 30 -15.92 17.62 1.10
C LEU A 30 -16.82 17.22 -0.07
N ARG A 31 -17.96 16.56 0.17
CA ARG A 31 -18.95 16.24 -0.86
C ARG A 31 -19.52 17.47 -1.56
N GLU A 32 -19.69 18.57 -0.84
CA GLU A 32 -20.16 19.84 -1.41
C GLU A 32 -19.07 20.52 -2.24
N LYS A 33 -17.80 20.32 -1.90
CA LYS A 33 -16.65 20.85 -2.62
C LYS A 33 -16.26 20.04 -3.85
N ILE A 34 -16.58 18.76 -3.89
CA ILE A 34 -16.39 17.94 -5.09
C ILE A 34 -17.40 18.45 -6.13
N PRO A 35 -16.94 19.01 -7.27
CA PRO A 35 -17.84 19.40 -8.34
C PRO A 35 -18.73 18.19 -8.64
N ALA A 36 -20.05 18.40 -8.56
CA ALA A 36 -21.03 17.33 -8.56
C ALA A 36 -20.64 16.27 -9.59
N ALA A 37 -20.63 15.00 -9.19
CA ALA A 37 -20.29 13.86 -10.06
C ALA A 37 -21.01 13.86 -11.43
N ALA A 38 -22.02 14.72 -11.60
CA ALA A 38 -22.61 15.18 -12.86
C ALA A 38 -21.62 15.73 -13.91
N GLN A 39 -20.55 16.46 -13.54
CA GLN A 39 -19.57 16.97 -14.53
C GLN A 39 -18.80 15.82 -15.20
N LEU A 40 -18.47 14.77 -14.44
CA LEU A 40 -17.89 13.54 -14.99
C LEU A 40 -18.90 12.72 -15.83
N ARG A 41 -20.20 13.05 -15.79
CA ARG A 41 -21.23 12.32 -16.55
C ARG A 41 -21.37 12.75 -18.01
N GLY A 42 -20.76 13.86 -18.42
CA GLY A 42 -20.88 14.39 -19.78
C GLY A 42 -19.81 13.90 -20.75
N ASN A 43 -18.72 13.30 -20.25
CA ASN A 43 -17.55 12.97 -21.07
C ASN A 43 -17.30 11.45 -21.04
N GLU A 44 -17.78 10.76 -22.08
CA GLU A 44 -17.62 9.31 -22.27
C GLU A 44 -16.15 8.87 -22.35
N ASP A 45 -15.29 9.72 -22.91
CA ASP A 45 -13.85 9.43 -23.02
C ASP A 45 -13.19 9.43 -21.63
N LEU A 46 -13.53 10.42 -20.79
CA LEU A 46 -13.01 10.49 -19.42
C LEU A 46 -13.52 9.34 -18.55
N ARG A 47 -14.79 8.93 -18.73
CA ARG A 47 -15.33 7.75 -18.06
C ARG A 47 -14.55 6.49 -18.43
N THR A 48 -14.35 6.28 -19.72
CA THR A 48 -13.59 5.13 -20.26
C THR A 48 -12.18 5.13 -19.69
N LEU A 49 -11.55 6.30 -19.61
CA LEU A 49 -10.22 6.47 -19.02
C LEU A 49 -10.20 6.18 -17.51
N LEU A 50 -11.19 6.64 -16.75
CA LEU A 50 -11.29 6.35 -15.31
C LEU A 50 -11.57 4.87 -15.01
N GLU A 51 -12.24 4.16 -15.92
CA GLU A 51 -12.44 2.71 -15.78
C GLU A 51 -11.15 1.90 -15.95
N SER A 52 -10.17 2.43 -16.69
CA SER A 52 -8.86 1.80 -16.86
C SER A 52 -7.86 2.18 -15.76
N VAL A 53 -8.24 3.05 -14.79
CA VAL A 53 -7.36 3.42 -13.68
C VAL A 53 -7.31 2.33 -12.62
N VAL A 54 -6.12 1.79 -12.41
CA VAL A 54 -5.81 0.80 -11.39
C VAL A 54 -4.80 1.38 -10.39
N ALA A 55 -5.15 1.40 -9.11
CA ALA A 55 -4.21 1.69 -8.05
C ALA A 55 -3.53 0.41 -7.59
N TYR A 56 -2.22 0.45 -7.37
CA TYR A 56 -1.47 -0.65 -6.76
C TYR A 56 -0.86 -0.21 -5.44
N ASP A 57 -1.07 -1.00 -4.39
CA ASP A 57 -0.50 -0.74 -3.05
C ASP A 57 -0.14 -2.03 -2.31
N GLY A 58 0.89 -1.96 -1.48
CA GLY A 58 1.42 -3.06 -0.67
C GLY A 58 1.26 -2.79 0.83
N SER A 59 0.53 -3.65 1.54
CA SER A 59 0.30 -3.55 2.98
C SER A 59 0.92 -4.71 3.75
N TYR A 60 1.69 -4.41 4.80
CA TYR A 60 2.28 -5.40 5.69
C TYR A 60 1.35 -5.74 6.86
N PHE A 61 1.19 -7.04 7.14
CA PHE A 61 0.38 -7.54 8.24
C PHE A 61 1.26 -8.31 9.24
N GLU A 62 1.32 -7.83 10.49
CA GLU A 62 2.04 -8.49 11.58
C GLU A 62 1.16 -9.46 12.37
N VAL A 63 -0.14 -9.17 12.53
CA VAL A 63 -1.06 -9.96 13.36
C VAL A 63 -1.23 -11.41 12.85
N PRO A 64 -1.50 -11.67 11.56
CA PRO A 64 -1.65 -13.05 11.07
C PRO A 64 -0.38 -13.87 11.26
N VAL A 65 0.78 -13.22 11.20
CA VAL A 65 2.08 -13.85 11.44
C VAL A 65 2.18 -14.27 12.88
N THR A 66 1.91 -13.37 13.81
CA THR A 66 1.97 -13.65 15.24
C THR A 66 1.01 -14.77 15.63
N VAL A 67 -0.20 -14.78 15.07
CA VAL A 67 -1.18 -15.84 15.28
C VAL A 67 -0.69 -17.16 14.69
N ALA A 68 -0.25 -17.20 13.43
CA ALA A 68 0.27 -18.41 12.79
C ALA A 68 1.48 -18.98 13.54
N TRP A 69 2.36 -18.09 14.01
CA TRP A 69 3.52 -18.44 14.80
C TRP A 69 3.12 -18.99 16.19
N ALA A 70 2.15 -18.37 16.86
CA ALA A 70 1.61 -18.86 18.13
C ALA A 70 0.94 -20.23 17.95
N MET A 71 0.14 -20.43 16.90
CA MET A 71 -0.45 -21.73 16.57
C MET A 71 0.64 -22.77 16.33
N HIS A 72 1.71 -22.43 15.60
CA HIS A 72 2.84 -23.34 15.38
C HIS A 72 3.57 -23.74 16.68
N LEU A 73 3.67 -22.84 17.66
CA LEU A 73 4.22 -23.15 18.98
C LEU A 73 3.30 -24.01 19.85
N HIS A 74 1.99 -23.75 19.81
CA HIS A 74 1.01 -24.35 20.70
C HIS A 74 0.37 -25.64 20.14
N TYR A 75 0.57 -25.95 18.86
CA TYR A 75 0.23 -27.24 18.23
C TYR A 75 1.48 -28.01 17.78
N PRO A 76 2.31 -28.51 18.71
CA PRO A 76 3.46 -29.34 18.35
C PRO A 76 2.99 -30.68 17.76
N LYS A 77 3.65 -31.12 16.69
CA LYS A 77 3.60 -32.54 16.28
C LYS A 77 4.08 -33.40 17.46
N ALA A 78 3.46 -34.56 17.68
CA ALA A 78 3.83 -35.48 18.77
C ALA A 78 5.35 -35.72 18.79
N GLY A 79 6.01 -35.32 19.88
CA GLY A 79 7.47 -35.45 20.07
C GLY A 79 8.30 -34.17 19.95
N ALA A 80 7.73 -33.01 19.60
CA ALA A 80 8.49 -31.76 19.50
C ALA A 80 8.67 -31.05 20.87
N LYS A 81 9.91 -30.67 21.22
CA LYS A 81 10.22 -29.90 22.44
C LYS A 81 9.53 -28.53 22.42
N LYS A 82 8.97 -28.10 23.57
CA LYS A 82 8.41 -26.74 23.76
C LYS A 82 9.48 -25.69 23.42
N LYS A 83 9.21 -24.86 22.41
CA LYS A 83 10.04 -23.68 22.11
C LYS A 83 9.51 -22.49 22.91
N CYS A 84 10.40 -21.74 23.56
CA CYS A 84 10.07 -20.55 24.36
C CYS A 84 9.57 -19.39 23.48
N LEU A 85 8.81 -18.48 24.10
CA LEU A 85 8.28 -17.29 23.42
C LEU A 85 9.39 -16.25 23.13
N PRO A 86 9.30 -15.48 22.03
CA PRO A 86 10.16 -14.34 21.76
C PRO A 86 9.78 -13.24 22.74
N GLY A 87 10.65 -13.01 23.72
CA GLY A 87 10.46 -12.04 24.80
C GLY A 87 10.45 -12.63 26.21
N GLU A 88 10.52 -13.95 26.38
CA GLU A 88 10.77 -14.53 27.70
C GLU A 88 12.27 -14.44 28.04
N GLU A 89 12.64 -13.52 28.93
CA GLU A 89 13.99 -13.43 29.46
C GLU A 89 14.31 -14.67 30.31
N LYS A 90 15.30 -15.45 29.89
CA LYS A 90 15.92 -16.45 30.77
C LYS A 90 16.94 -15.75 31.66
N LYS A 91 16.72 -15.84 32.98
CA LYS A 91 17.68 -15.40 33.99
C LYS A 91 18.99 -16.20 33.85
N GLY A 92 20.02 -15.59 33.26
CA GLY A 92 21.38 -16.15 33.26
C GLY A 92 22.25 -15.99 31.99
N GLU A 93 21.84 -15.23 30.97
CA GLU A 93 22.64 -15.11 29.73
C GLU A 93 23.51 -13.82 29.70
N ASN A 94 24.75 -13.96 29.23
CA ASN A 94 25.75 -12.90 29.13
C ASN A 94 25.29 -11.75 28.20
N LYS A 95 25.68 -10.50 28.50
CA LYS A 95 25.34 -9.31 27.68
C LYS A 95 25.82 -9.35 26.21
N ALA A 96 26.67 -10.32 25.84
CA ALA A 96 27.09 -10.60 24.47
C ALA A 96 26.09 -11.47 23.69
N ASP A 97 25.22 -12.21 24.38
CA ASP A 97 24.16 -13.07 23.82
C ASP A 97 22.82 -12.34 23.76
N ARG A 98 22.84 -11.03 23.46
CA ARG A 98 21.61 -10.28 23.21
C ARG A 98 20.91 -10.98 22.03
N PRO A 99 19.74 -11.62 22.19
CA PRO A 99 19.15 -12.33 21.07
C PRO A 99 18.76 -11.26 20.06
N MET A 100 19.39 -11.33 18.90
CA MET A 100 18.89 -10.81 17.64
C MET A 100 17.35 -10.87 17.70
N ARG A 101 16.68 -9.71 17.69
CA ARG A 101 15.22 -9.60 17.51
C ARG A 101 14.92 -10.34 16.21
N LYS A 102 14.73 -11.65 16.30
CA LYS A 102 14.70 -12.58 15.19
C LYS A 102 13.47 -12.16 14.41
N HIS A 103 13.69 -11.64 13.20
CA HIS A 103 12.68 -11.06 12.33
C HIS A 103 11.36 -11.80 12.48
N MET A 104 10.35 -11.15 13.06
CA MET A 104 8.98 -11.63 12.90
C MET A 104 8.76 -11.71 11.39
N ALA A 105 8.36 -12.87 10.89
CA ALA A 105 8.18 -13.07 9.46
C ALA A 105 7.15 -12.04 8.99
N GLN A 106 7.50 -11.11 8.11
CA GLN A 106 6.53 -10.14 7.63
C GLN A 106 5.79 -10.75 6.44
N ILE A 107 4.46 -10.65 6.47
CA ILE A 107 3.60 -10.97 5.32
C ILE A 107 3.16 -9.63 4.73
N ARG A 108 3.31 -9.47 3.41
CA ARG A 108 2.80 -8.33 2.66
C ARG A 108 1.67 -8.82 1.75
N LEU A 109 0.54 -8.14 1.78
CA LEU A 109 -0.50 -8.24 0.77
C LEU A 109 -0.27 -7.13 -0.25
N ASN A 110 -0.18 -7.49 -1.52
CA ASN A 110 -0.24 -6.51 -2.59
C ASN A 110 -1.62 -6.56 -3.24
N LEU A 111 -2.16 -5.38 -3.55
CA LEU A 111 -3.53 -5.22 -4.00
C LEU A 111 -3.59 -4.36 -5.26
N HIS A 112 -4.27 -4.89 -6.28
CA HIS A 112 -4.73 -4.15 -7.44
C HIS A 112 -6.15 -3.68 -7.16
N TRP A 113 -6.38 -2.38 -7.19
CA TRP A 113 -7.66 -1.77 -6.87
C TRP A 113 -8.19 -1.00 -8.07
N ALA A 114 -9.38 -1.37 -8.55
CA ALA A 114 -10.07 -0.59 -9.57
C ALA A 114 -10.61 0.69 -8.94
N THR A 115 -9.93 1.81 -9.14
CA THR A 115 -10.23 3.08 -8.44
C THR A 115 -11.67 3.53 -8.65
N ARG A 116 -12.20 3.38 -9.87
CA ARG A 116 -13.56 3.83 -10.19
C ARG A 116 -14.65 2.90 -9.65
N ARG A 117 -14.42 1.58 -9.73
CA ARG A 117 -15.39 0.54 -9.31
C ARG A 117 -15.33 0.28 -7.81
N GLY A 118 -14.22 0.61 -7.16
CA GLY A 118 -14.04 0.39 -5.73
C GLY A 118 -13.97 -1.08 -5.35
N VAL A 119 -13.37 -1.90 -6.21
CA VAL A 119 -13.25 -3.36 -6.00
C VAL A 119 -11.82 -3.84 -6.21
N PRO A 120 -11.39 -4.89 -5.50
CA PRO A 120 -10.12 -5.55 -5.75
C PRO A 120 -10.16 -6.25 -7.13
N LEU A 121 -9.16 -6.01 -7.96
CA LEU A 121 -8.98 -6.70 -9.24
C LEU A 121 -8.07 -7.93 -9.09
N GLY A 122 -7.09 -7.84 -8.21
CA GLY A 122 -6.10 -8.88 -8.01
C GLY A 122 -5.38 -8.69 -6.68
N MET A 123 -4.96 -9.79 -6.08
CA MET A 123 -4.19 -9.76 -4.84
C MET A 123 -3.08 -10.79 -4.89
N SER A 124 -1.94 -10.45 -4.30
CA SER A 124 -0.82 -11.38 -4.12
C SER A 124 -0.28 -11.26 -2.70
N ILE A 125 0.28 -12.35 -2.18
CA ILE A 125 0.83 -12.41 -0.83
C ILE A 125 2.31 -12.75 -0.93
N ASP A 126 3.16 -11.89 -0.38
CA ASP A 126 4.60 -12.09 -0.30
C ASP A 126 5.07 -12.24 1.15
N GLY A 127 6.11 -13.05 1.33
CA GLY A 127 6.86 -13.12 2.58
C GLY A 127 8.02 -12.11 2.64
N ALA A 128 8.75 -12.10 3.75
CA ALA A 128 9.82 -11.15 4.11
C ALA A 128 10.98 -10.95 3.10
N LYS A 129 11.03 -11.69 1.98
CA LYS A 129 12.06 -11.57 0.93
C LYS A 129 11.51 -11.08 -0.42
N GLY A 130 10.20 -10.88 -0.58
CA GLY A 130 9.63 -10.40 -1.84
C GLY A 130 9.78 -8.89 -2.00
N SER A 131 10.34 -8.43 -3.12
CA SER A 131 10.31 -7.00 -3.45
C SER A 131 8.90 -6.63 -3.94
N GLU A 132 8.44 -5.43 -3.58
CA GLU A 132 7.10 -4.95 -3.95
C GLU A 132 6.99 -4.68 -5.45
N THR A 133 8.09 -4.23 -6.04
CA THR A 133 8.27 -4.03 -7.47
C THR A 133 8.18 -5.34 -8.24
N ASP A 134 8.81 -6.43 -7.79
CA ASP A 134 8.73 -7.72 -8.51
C ASP A 134 7.30 -8.28 -8.46
N ALA A 135 6.61 -8.11 -7.34
CA ALA A 135 5.23 -8.52 -7.21
C ALA A 135 4.29 -7.70 -8.10
N PHE A 136 4.58 -6.40 -8.24
CA PHE A 136 3.87 -5.52 -9.17
C PHE A 136 4.06 -5.96 -10.62
N ILE A 137 5.31 -6.17 -11.04
CA ILE A 137 5.65 -6.56 -12.42
C ILE A 137 4.94 -7.87 -12.80
N LYS A 138 4.90 -8.85 -11.87
CA LYS A 138 4.22 -10.13 -12.11
C LYS A 138 2.71 -10.02 -12.27
N ALA A 139 2.10 -8.97 -11.74
CA ALA A 139 0.66 -8.76 -11.76
C ALA A 139 0.24 -7.67 -12.77
N LEU A 140 1.17 -7.17 -13.59
CA LEU A 140 0.90 -6.13 -14.58
C LEU A 140 -0.19 -6.57 -15.56
N GLU A 141 -1.18 -5.72 -15.70
CA GLU A 141 -2.23 -5.81 -16.71
C GLU A 141 -1.86 -4.89 -17.89
N PRO A 142 -2.11 -5.33 -19.14
CA PRO A 142 -1.89 -4.49 -20.31
C PRO A 142 -3.00 -3.45 -20.50
N ASN A 143 -2.68 -2.34 -21.16
CA ASN A 143 -3.61 -1.27 -21.55
C ASN A 143 -4.38 -0.62 -20.38
N VAL A 144 -3.76 -0.48 -19.21
CA VAL A 144 -4.36 0.18 -18.04
C VAL A 144 -3.54 1.41 -17.62
N ILE A 145 -4.14 2.25 -16.77
CA ILE A 145 -3.48 3.43 -16.19
C ILE A 145 -3.16 3.14 -14.73
N TYR A 146 -1.89 2.95 -14.42
CA TYR A 146 -1.45 2.63 -13.07
C TYR A 146 -1.21 3.88 -12.22
N VAL A 147 -1.76 3.89 -11.01
CA VAL A 147 -1.38 4.85 -9.97
C VAL A 147 -0.52 4.11 -8.95
N ILE A 148 0.76 4.46 -8.88
CA ILE A 148 1.75 3.77 -8.04
C ILE A 148 2.48 4.73 -7.10
N ASP A 149 2.80 4.22 -5.91
CA ASP A 149 3.61 4.94 -4.94
C ASP A 149 5.13 4.76 -5.17
N ARG A 150 5.93 5.62 -4.52
CA ARG A 150 7.39 5.63 -4.50
C ARG A 150 8.02 4.33 -4.03
N GLY A 151 7.28 3.48 -3.31
CA GLY A 151 7.75 2.17 -2.85
C GLY A 151 7.90 1.18 -4.00
N ILE A 152 6.99 1.27 -4.99
CA ILE A 152 6.90 0.38 -6.15
C ILE A 152 7.78 0.87 -7.30
N PHE A 153 7.99 2.19 -7.38
CA PHE A 153 8.74 2.83 -8.45
C PHE A 153 10.15 2.24 -8.64
N SER A 154 10.42 1.76 -9.86
CA SER A 154 11.75 1.40 -10.37
C SER A 154 11.80 1.66 -11.88
N PHE A 155 13.01 1.83 -12.45
CA PHE A 155 13.14 1.99 -13.91
C PHE A 155 12.71 0.74 -14.68
N GLN A 156 12.98 -0.45 -14.12
CA GLN A 156 12.49 -1.71 -14.67
C GLN A 156 10.96 -1.74 -14.72
N CYS A 157 10.28 -1.28 -13.66
CA CYS A 157 8.83 -1.18 -13.63
C CYS A 157 8.28 -0.27 -14.74
N LEU A 158 8.95 0.84 -15.05
CA LEU A 158 8.55 1.72 -16.16
C LEU A 158 8.74 1.06 -17.54
N GLU A 159 9.81 0.31 -17.71
CA GLU A 159 10.08 -0.44 -18.95
C GLU A 159 9.00 -1.50 -19.18
N GLU A 160 8.67 -2.28 -18.16
CA GLU A 160 7.59 -3.29 -18.23
C GLU A 160 6.23 -2.63 -18.52
N LEU A 161 5.91 -1.52 -17.84
CA LEU A 161 4.68 -0.76 -18.12
C LEU A 161 4.61 -0.31 -19.58
N HIS A 162 5.73 0.13 -20.15
CA HIS A 162 5.81 0.53 -21.55
C HIS A 162 5.61 -0.66 -22.49
N GLN A 163 6.25 -1.80 -22.21
CA GLN A 163 6.08 -3.04 -22.99
C GLN A 163 4.62 -3.54 -22.97
N HIS A 164 3.91 -3.31 -21.87
CA HIS A 164 2.49 -3.66 -21.70
C HIS A 164 1.50 -2.63 -22.27
N ASN A 165 1.97 -1.59 -22.98
CA ASN A 165 1.17 -0.47 -23.50
C ASN A 165 0.31 0.21 -22.40
N SER A 166 0.81 0.22 -21.17
CA SER A 166 0.12 0.79 -20.01
C SER A 166 0.68 2.19 -19.71
N HIS A 167 -0.20 3.07 -19.23
CA HIS A 167 0.18 4.41 -18.78
C HIS A 167 0.34 4.43 -17.26
N TYR A 168 1.00 5.45 -16.72
CA TYR A 168 1.24 5.51 -15.28
C TYR A 168 1.27 6.94 -14.72
N VAL A 169 0.90 7.04 -13.45
CA VAL A 169 1.11 8.18 -12.56
C VAL A 169 1.86 7.65 -11.34
N ALA A 170 3.12 8.05 -11.20
CA ALA A 170 4.00 7.54 -10.17
C ALA A 170 4.47 8.65 -9.22
N ARG A 171 4.46 8.39 -7.92
CA ARG A 171 5.16 9.25 -6.95
C ARG A 171 6.65 8.91 -6.94
N LEU A 172 7.52 9.86 -7.26
CA LEU A 172 8.97 9.66 -7.23
C LEU A 172 9.56 9.87 -5.83
N LYS A 173 10.69 9.20 -5.54
CA LYS A 173 11.50 9.50 -4.35
C LYS A 173 12.25 10.83 -4.56
N LYS A 174 12.46 11.58 -3.47
CA LYS A 174 13.11 12.91 -3.49
C LYS A 174 14.55 12.89 -4.03
N ASN A 175 15.23 11.76 -3.94
CA ASN A 175 16.63 11.60 -4.31
C ASN A 175 16.83 11.14 -5.77
N ILE A 176 15.76 11.05 -6.56
CA ILE A 176 15.86 10.69 -7.97
C ILE A 176 16.19 11.98 -8.75
N ALA A 177 17.35 11.98 -9.41
CA ALA A 177 17.70 13.04 -10.33
C ALA A 177 16.85 12.90 -11.61
N PHE A 178 16.23 14.00 -12.05
CA PHE A 178 15.52 14.06 -13.32
C PHE A 178 15.69 15.44 -13.93
N THR A 179 15.61 15.50 -15.26
CA THR A 179 15.52 16.75 -16.00
C THR A 179 14.08 16.91 -16.45
N THR A 180 13.43 18.00 -16.04
CA THR A 180 12.07 18.30 -16.49
C THR A 180 12.08 18.60 -17.98
N HIS A 181 11.51 17.70 -18.80
CA HIS A 181 11.39 17.93 -20.24
C HIS A 181 10.24 18.88 -20.57
N GLN A 182 9.08 18.67 -19.95
CA GLN A 182 7.90 19.52 -20.11
C GLN A 182 7.12 19.52 -18.81
N GLN A 183 6.76 20.70 -18.32
CA GLN A 183 5.86 20.87 -17.20
C GLN A 183 4.53 21.41 -17.74
N ARG A 184 3.43 20.73 -17.43
CA ARG A 184 2.07 21.18 -17.75
C ARG A 184 1.41 21.59 -16.44
N PRO A 185 1.41 22.89 -16.10
CA PRO A 185 0.69 23.36 -14.93
C PRO A 185 -0.82 23.18 -15.14
N LEU A 186 -1.56 22.99 -14.04
CA LEU A 186 -3.02 23.00 -14.08
C LEU A 186 -3.49 24.36 -14.59
N THR A 187 -4.37 24.35 -15.58
CA THR A 187 -5.00 25.58 -16.05
C THR A 187 -6.00 26.11 -15.01
N ALA A 188 -6.42 27.37 -15.14
CA ALA A 188 -7.46 27.91 -14.29
C ALA A 188 -8.79 27.15 -14.43
N GLU A 189 -9.05 26.59 -15.62
CA GLU A 189 -10.22 25.73 -15.88
C GLU A 189 -10.07 24.39 -15.14
N ASP A 190 -8.90 23.74 -15.22
CA ASP A 190 -8.66 22.48 -14.50
C ASP A 190 -8.77 22.65 -12.98
N ALA A 191 -8.28 23.79 -12.45
CA ALA A 191 -8.37 24.11 -11.03
C ALA A 191 -9.82 24.37 -10.57
N ALA A 192 -10.69 24.84 -11.46
CA ALA A 192 -12.11 25.06 -11.17
C ALA A 192 -12.94 23.75 -11.21
N HIS A 193 -12.43 22.71 -11.88
CA HIS A 193 -13.04 21.39 -12.01
C HIS A 193 -12.41 20.32 -11.09
N GLY A 194 -11.46 20.70 -10.24
CA GLY A 194 -10.73 19.84 -9.30
C GLY A 194 -11.48 19.57 -7.99
#